data_AF-A0A2V5UE33-F1
#
_entry.id   AF-A0A2V5UE33-F1
#
_cell.length_a   1.000
_cell.length_b   1.000
_cell.length_c   1.000
_cell.angle_alpha   90.00
_cell.angle_beta   90.00
_cell.angle_gamma   90.00
#
_symmetry.space_group_name_H-M   'P 1'
#
loop_
_entity.id
_entity.type
_entity.pdbx_description
1 polymer ?
#
loop_
_entity_poly.entity_id
_entity_poly.type
_entity_poly.pdbx_seq_one_letter_code
_entity_poly.pdbx_strand_id
1 'polypeptide(L)'
;MSEDTNLTLRRRLLRIHGTILTLVAAGSAAATTIGWMIGIGPLGFMQQNPMVWVGLIQAYLLLTIIAVLLILGAGRPHTKKWHVVGALAHGPPLIAAFSSLDVFASMGVFGIIWVPITFHIIFLSLETLAAVYRH
;
A
#
# COMPACT_ATOMS: atom_id res chain seq x y z
N MET A 1 14.87 -10.19 23.36
CA MET A 1 14.93 -11.03 22.15
C MET A 1 16.37 -11.03 21.64
N SER A 2 16.91 -12.16 21.19
CA SER A 2 18.27 -12.17 20.63
C SER A 2 18.32 -11.40 19.30
N GLU A 3 19.51 -10.94 18.90
CA GLU A 3 19.73 -10.23 17.64
C GLU A 3 19.28 -11.06 16.43
N ASP A 4 19.54 -12.37 16.44
CA ASP A 4 19.06 -13.31 15.42
C ASP A 4 17.53 -13.38 15.36
N THR A 5 16.86 -13.30 16.50
CA THR A 5 15.39 -13.29 16.54
C THR A 5 14.84 -11.99 15.93
N ASN A 6 15.47 -10.84 16.23
CA ASN A 6 15.08 -9.55 15.66
C ASN A 6 15.30 -9.51 14.14
N LEU A 7 16.43 -10.04 13.66
CA LEU A 7 16.72 -10.15 12.23
C LEU A 7 15.73 -11.07 11.51
N THR A 8 15.42 -12.22 12.11
CA THR A 8 14.43 -13.17 11.57
C THR A 8 13.05 -12.53 11.48
N LEU A 9 12.64 -11.79 12.54
CA LEU A 9 11.37 -11.06 12.55
C LEU A 9 11.30 -10.00 11.45
N ARG A 10 12.34 -9.15 11.31
CA ARG A 10 12.41 -8.12 10.25
C ARG A 10 12.27 -8.72 8.86
N ARG A 11 13.03 -9.79 8.58
CA ARG A 11 12.93 -10.51 7.29
C ARG A 11 11.54 -11.08 7.05
N ARG A 12 10.94 -11.68 8.08
CA ARG A 12 9.60 -12.23 8.00
C ARG A 12 8.55 -11.14 7.76
N LEU A 13 8.66 -10.01 8.44
CA LEU A 13 7.79 -8.85 8.25
C LEU A 13 7.85 -8.35 6.80
N LEU A 14 9.05 -8.14 6.25
CA LEU A 14 9.22 -7.72 4.84
C LEU A 14 8.59 -8.69 3.86
N ARG A 15 8.75 -10.01 4.08
CA ARG A 15 8.13 -11.03 3.22
C ARG A 15 6.61 -10.97 3.31
N ILE A 16 6.06 -10.97 4.53
CA ILE A 16 4.61 -10.94 4.74
C ILE A 16 4.02 -9.67 4.14
N HIS A 17 4.60 -8.51 4.46
CA HIS A 17 4.16 -7.23 3.92
C HIS A 17 4.27 -7.21 2.40
N GLY A 18 5.42 -7.54 1.83
CA GLY A 18 5.60 -7.58 0.38
C GLY A 18 4.62 -8.52 -0.33
N THR A 19 4.31 -9.68 0.26
CA THR A 19 3.29 -10.58 -0.29
C THR A 19 1.89 -9.97 -0.21
N ILE A 20 1.49 -9.44 0.94
CA ILE A 20 0.17 -8.80 1.12
C ILE A 20 0.03 -7.61 0.16
N LEU A 21 1.04 -6.75 0.10
CA LEU A 21 1.03 -5.56 -0.76
C LEU A 21 0.97 -5.95 -2.24
N THR A 22 1.67 -7.01 -2.66
CA THR A 22 1.58 -7.53 -4.05
C THR A 22 0.15 -7.94 -4.38
N LEU A 23 -0.49 -8.74 -3.53
CA LEU A 23 -1.84 -9.25 -3.74
C LEU A 23 -2.87 -8.11 -3.75
N VAL A 24 -2.79 -7.22 -2.76
CA VAL A 24 -3.70 -6.09 -2.62
C VAL A 24 -3.54 -5.11 -3.78
N ALA A 25 -2.31 -4.76 -4.17
CA ALA A 25 -2.08 -3.80 -5.23
C ALA A 25 -2.47 -4.36 -6.60
N ALA A 26 -2.07 -5.59 -6.93
CA ALA A 26 -2.47 -6.24 -8.18
C ALA A 26 -3.99 -6.47 -8.25
N GLY A 27 -4.59 -6.95 -7.16
CA GLY A 27 -6.04 -7.14 -7.06
C GLY A 27 -6.80 -5.82 -7.18
N SER A 28 -6.31 -4.75 -6.54
CA SER A 28 -6.91 -3.41 -6.63
C SER A 28 -6.78 -2.84 -8.04
N ALA A 29 -5.65 -3.05 -8.73
CA ALA A 29 -5.47 -2.64 -10.11
C ALA A 29 -6.47 -3.34 -11.04
N ALA A 30 -6.66 -4.65 -10.89
CA ALA A 30 -7.65 -5.40 -11.63
C ALA A 30 -9.08 -4.92 -11.33
N ALA A 31 -9.45 -4.82 -10.04
CA ALA A 31 -10.77 -4.40 -9.61
C ALA A 31 -11.12 -2.97 -10.09
N THR A 32 -10.16 -2.05 -10.01
CA THR A 32 -10.29 -0.67 -10.47
C THR A 32 -10.47 -0.60 -11.99
N THR A 33 -9.70 -1.40 -12.74
CA THR A 33 -9.84 -1.48 -14.20
C THR A 33 -11.20 -2.06 -14.60
N ILE A 34 -11.64 -3.13 -13.96
CA ILE A 34 -12.97 -3.73 -14.20
C ILE A 34 -14.08 -2.74 -13.86
N GLY A 35 -13.98 -2.07 -12.70
CA GLY A 35 -14.93 -1.05 -12.27
C GLY A 35 -15.03 0.12 -13.25
N TRP A 36 -13.89 0.59 -13.78
CA TRP A 36 -13.84 1.61 -14.81
C TRP A 36 -14.47 1.15 -16.14
N MET A 37 -14.18 -0.07 -16.60
CA MET A 37 -14.70 -0.60 -17.86
C MET A 37 -16.22 -0.85 -17.83
N ILE A 38 -16.73 -1.42 -16.73
CA ILE A 38 -18.12 -1.87 -16.62
C ILE A 38 -19.02 -0.79 -16.01
N GLY A 39 -18.48 0.10 -15.17
CA GLY A 39 -19.24 1.17 -14.51
C GLY A 39 -20.16 0.70 -13.37
N ILE A 40 -20.02 -0.56 -12.92
CA ILE A 40 -20.89 -1.16 -11.89
C ILE A 40 -20.15 -1.33 -10.56
N GLY A 41 -20.88 -1.20 -9.46
CA GLY A 41 -20.41 -1.49 -8.11
C GLY A 41 -19.63 -0.33 -7.46
N PRO A 42 -18.98 -0.57 -6.32
CA PRO A 42 -18.32 0.48 -5.52
C PRO A 42 -17.21 1.25 -6.24
N LEU A 43 -16.64 0.68 -7.31
CA LEU A 43 -15.60 1.30 -8.15
C LEU A 43 -16.15 1.81 -9.50
N GLY A 44 -17.46 1.68 -9.75
CA GLY A 44 -18.10 2.09 -11.00
C GLY A 44 -18.06 3.60 -11.27
N PHE A 45 -17.97 4.41 -10.20
CA PHE A 45 -17.84 5.87 -10.30
C PHE A 45 -16.64 6.32 -11.14
N MET A 46 -15.62 5.47 -11.27
CA MET A 46 -14.42 5.76 -12.05
C MET A 46 -14.70 5.87 -13.54
N GLN A 47 -15.76 5.24 -14.06
CA GLN A 47 -16.15 5.39 -15.47
C GLN A 47 -16.45 6.85 -15.83
N GLN A 48 -17.05 7.59 -14.89
CA GLN A 48 -17.33 9.03 -15.02
C GLN A 48 -16.14 9.92 -14.61
N ASN A 49 -15.12 9.32 -13.98
CA ASN A 49 -13.94 10.01 -13.45
C ASN A 49 -12.64 9.34 -13.94
N PRO A 50 -12.35 9.34 -15.26
CA PRO A 50 -11.26 8.55 -15.83
C PRO A 50 -9.87 8.95 -15.30
N MET A 51 -9.67 10.21 -14.90
CA MET A 51 -8.41 10.65 -14.28
C MET A 51 -8.16 10.00 -12.92
N VAL A 52 -9.23 9.69 -12.16
CA VAL A 52 -9.11 8.94 -10.90
C VAL A 52 -8.63 7.52 -11.18
N TRP A 53 -9.18 6.87 -12.21
CA TRP A 53 -8.71 5.54 -12.65
C TRP A 53 -7.23 5.56 -13.05
N VAL A 54 -6.80 6.52 -13.87
CA VAL A 54 -5.38 6.64 -14.28
C VAL A 54 -4.47 6.76 -13.07
N GLY A 55 -4.80 7.68 -12.14
CA GLY A 55 -4.00 7.88 -10.94
C GLY A 55 -3.92 6.65 -10.03
N LEU A 56 -5.05 5.95 -9.85
CA LEU A 56 -5.10 4.72 -9.05
C LEU A 56 -4.32 3.57 -9.68
N ILE A 57 -4.42 3.35 -10.99
CA ILE A 57 -3.65 2.31 -11.68
C ILE A 57 -2.15 2.59 -11.58
N GLN A 58 -1.72 3.84 -11.81
CA GLN A 58 -0.32 4.22 -11.64
C GLN A 58 0.17 3.93 -10.22
N ALA A 59 -0.61 4.29 -9.20
CA ALA A 59 -0.28 4.04 -7.80
C ALA A 59 -0.22 2.54 -7.48
N TYR A 60 -1.18 1.73 -7.92
CA TYR A 60 -1.22 0.30 -7.64
C TYR A 60 -0.08 -0.47 -8.35
N LEU A 61 0.23 -0.12 -9.60
CA LEU A 61 1.35 -0.74 -10.31
C LEU A 61 2.68 -0.37 -9.66
N LEU A 62 2.85 0.90 -9.24
CA LEU A 62 4.02 1.32 -8.47
C LEU A 62 4.14 0.55 -7.15
N LEU A 63 3.04 0.43 -6.39
CA LEU A 63 3.04 -0.35 -5.14
C LEU A 63 3.33 -1.82 -5.36
N THR A 64 2.92 -2.41 -6.49
CA THR A 64 3.28 -3.78 -6.87
C THR A 64 4.78 -3.93 -7.07
N ILE A 65 5.43 -2.97 -7.74
CA ILE A 65 6.89 -2.96 -7.92
C ILE A 65 7.59 -2.84 -6.55
N ILE A 66 7.15 -1.91 -5.71
CA ILE A 66 7.69 -1.76 -4.36
C ILE A 66 7.52 -3.05 -3.55
N ALA A 67 6.36 -3.70 -3.63
CA ALA A 67 6.08 -4.94 -2.93
C ALA A 67 7.08 -6.05 -3.29
N VAL A 68 7.36 -6.21 -4.60
CA VAL A 68 8.39 -7.14 -5.08
C VAL A 68 9.77 -6.77 -4.52
N LEU A 69 10.12 -5.47 -4.49
CA LEU A 69 11.38 -5.01 -3.91
C LEU A 69 11.48 -5.34 -2.41
N LEU A 70 10.40 -5.27 -1.64
CA LEU A 70 10.40 -5.65 -0.22
C LEU A 70 10.64 -7.16 -0.04
N ILE A 71 10.02 -8.00 -0.87
CA ILE A 71 10.24 -9.47 -0.88
C ILE A 71 11.71 -9.78 -1.17
N LEU A 72 12.28 -9.16 -2.21
CA LEU A 72 13.70 -9.34 -2.57
C LEU A 72 14.62 -8.79 -1.48
N GLY A 73 14.27 -7.64 -0.90
CA GLY A 73 14.99 -6.97 0.17
C GLY A 73 15.04 -7.80 1.46
N ALA A 74 14.02 -8.61 1.73
CA ALA A 74 13.99 -9.51 2.87
C ALA A 74 15.11 -10.57 2.86
N GLY A 75 15.66 -10.90 1.69
CA GLY A 75 16.79 -11.82 1.56
C GLY A 75 18.17 -11.18 1.75
N ARG A 76 18.25 -9.85 1.89
CA ARG A 76 19.52 -9.11 1.88
C ARG A 76 20.05 -8.80 3.29
N PRO A 77 21.37 -8.62 3.45
CA PRO A 77 21.93 -7.99 4.65
C PRO A 77 21.38 -6.56 4.84
N HIS A 78 21.34 -6.08 6.08
CA HIS A 78 20.87 -4.73 6.45
C HIS A 78 19.40 -4.46 6.05
N THR A 79 18.47 -5.28 6.54
CA THR A 79 17.03 -5.20 6.21
C THR A 79 16.35 -3.89 6.60
N LYS A 80 16.92 -3.12 7.54
CA LYS A 80 16.37 -1.82 8.02
C LYS A 80 16.04 -0.85 6.89
N LYS A 81 16.91 -0.73 5.87
CA LYS A 81 16.67 0.20 4.75
C LYS A 81 15.43 -0.17 3.92
N TRP A 82 15.12 -1.46 3.83
CA TRP A 82 13.93 -1.93 3.12
C TRP A 82 12.66 -1.61 3.90
N HIS A 83 12.73 -1.59 5.23
CA HIS A 83 11.63 -1.10 6.05
C HIS A 83 11.39 0.40 5.88
N VAL A 84 12.46 1.20 5.72
CA VAL A 84 12.32 2.62 5.37
C VAL A 84 11.63 2.78 4.01
N VAL A 85 12.02 1.99 3.00
CA VAL A 85 11.34 1.99 1.70
C VAL A 85 9.87 1.61 1.83
N GLY A 86 9.54 0.59 2.63
CA GLY A 86 8.16 0.20 2.92
C GLY A 86 7.35 1.33 3.55
N ALA A 87 7.88 1.97 4.59
CA ALA A 87 7.23 3.12 5.24
C ALA A 87 7.02 4.29 4.25
N LEU A 88 8.04 4.64 3.47
CA LEU A 88 7.94 5.71 2.48
C LEU A 88 6.92 5.41 1.37
N ALA A 89 6.65 4.14 1.07
CA ALA A 89 5.65 3.77 0.07
C ALA A 89 4.20 4.00 0.55
N HIS A 90 3.94 4.00 1.86
CA HIS A 90 2.61 4.28 2.41
C HIS A 90 2.36 5.76 2.70
N GLY A 91 3.41 6.55 2.91
CA GLY A 91 3.29 7.98 3.23
C GLY A 91 2.54 8.80 2.16
N PRO A 92 3.01 8.84 0.90
CA PRO A 92 2.38 9.64 -0.15
C PRO A 92 0.91 9.27 -0.42
N PRO A 93 0.51 7.98 -0.54
CA PRO A 93 -0.90 7.61 -0.66
C PRO A 93 -1.74 8.06 0.53
N LEU A 94 -1.21 8.00 1.75
CA LEU A 94 -1.92 8.44 2.95
C LEU A 94 -2.15 9.96 2.95
N ILE A 95 -1.14 10.74 2.56
CA ILE A 95 -1.24 12.19 2.37
C ILE A 95 -2.28 12.51 1.31
N ALA A 96 -2.25 11.81 0.17
CA ALA A 96 -3.22 12.00 -0.90
C ALA A 96 -4.65 11.68 -0.44
N ALA A 97 -4.83 10.60 0.33
CA ALA A 97 -6.13 10.19 0.85
C ALA A 97 -6.72 11.22 1.81
N PHE A 98 -5.95 11.67 2.81
CA PHE A 98 -6.41 12.68 3.77
C PHE A 98 -6.65 14.05 3.13
N SER A 99 -5.80 14.45 2.18
CA SER A 99 -5.95 15.71 1.45
C SER A 99 -7.16 15.73 0.49
N SER A 100 -7.74 14.56 0.20
CA SER A 100 -8.82 14.42 -0.78
C SER A 100 -10.14 13.93 -0.18
N LEU A 101 -10.31 14.00 1.14
CA LEU A 101 -11.52 13.51 1.82
C LEU A 101 -12.82 14.10 1.27
N ASP A 102 -12.84 15.42 1.02
CA ASP A 102 -14.01 16.09 0.45
C ASP A 102 -14.32 15.62 -0.97
N VAL A 103 -13.30 15.30 -1.76
CA VAL A 103 -13.46 14.74 -3.11
C VAL A 103 -14.08 13.34 -3.04
N PHE A 104 -13.63 12.50 -2.10
CA PHE A 104 -14.24 11.19 -1.89
C PHE A 104 -15.68 11.30 -1.38
N ALA A 105 -15.99 12.31 -0.57
CA ALA A 105 -17.36 12.60 -0.15
C ALA A 105 -18.25 13.03 -1.32
N SER A 106 -17.78 13.93 -2.19
CA SER A 106 -18.55 14.36 -3.36
C SER A 106 -18.78 13.24 -4.38
N MET A 107 -17.91 12.22 -4.40
CA MET A 107 -18.05 11.03 -5.24
C MET A 107 -18.92 9.92 -4.59
N GLY A 108 -19.43 10.13 -3.37
CA GLY A 108 -20.26 9.14 -2.66
C GLY A 108 -19.50 7.93 -2.13
N VAL A 109 -18.17 7.98 -2.05
CA VAL A 109 -17.29 6.85 -1.64
C VAL A 109 -16.59 7.08 -0.29
N PHE A 110 -17.07 8.05 0.49
CA PHE A 110 -16.48 8.42 1.79
C PHE A 110 -16.42 7.27 2.80
N GLY A 111 -17.39 6.36 2.80
CA GLY A 111 -17.33 5.18 3.66
C GLY A 111 -16.20 4.21 3.27
N ILE A 112 -15.92 4.09 1.98
CA ILE A 112 -15.00 3.10 1.41
C ILE A 112 -13.54 3.55 1.57
N ILE A 113 -13.25 4.85 1.48
CA ILE A 113 -11.87 5.37 1.55
C ILE A 113 -11.17 5.07 2.89
N TRP A 114 -11.92 4.82 3.96
CA TRP A 114 -11.34 4.44 5.25
C TRP A 114 -10.63 3.09 5.23
N VAL A 115 -11.00 2.18 4.32
CA VAL A 115 -10.35 0.87 4.15
C VAL A 115 -8.87 1.04 3.73
N PRO A 116 -8.54 1.70 2.60
CA PRO A 116 -7.14 1.92 2.23
C PRO A 116 -6.42 2.85 3.23
N ILE A 117 -7.07 3.87 3.81
CA ILE A 117 -6.44 4.72 4.85
C ILE A 117 -5.95 3.85 6.02
N THR A 118 -6.81 2.97 6.54
CA THR A 118 -6.47 2.07 7.66
C THR A 118 -5.33 1.14 7.26
N PHE A 119 -5.39 0.57 6.06
CA PHE A 119 -4.32 -0.27 5.52
C PHE A 119 -2.96 0.47 5.49
N HIS A 120 -2.94 1.70 4.96
CA HIS A 120 -1.73 2.52 4.91
C HIS A 120 -1.19 2.86 6.30
N ILE A 121 -2.05 3.22 7.26
CA ILE A 121 -1.63 3.54 8.63
C ILE A 121 -1.00 2.33 9.32
N ILE A 122 -1.62 1.14 9.20
CA ILE A 122 -1.12 -0.08 9.83
C ILE A 122 0.27 -0.42 9.28
N PHE A 123 0.44 -0.50 7.97
CA PHE A 123 1.72 -0.89 7.38
C PHE A 123 2.78 0.19 7.52
N LEU A 124 2.42 1.47 7.43
CA LEU A 124 3.33 2.57 7.78
C LEU A 124 3.88 2.40 9.20
N SER A 125 3.00 2.16 10.17
CA SER A 125 3.39 2.00 11.58
C SER A 125 4.30 0.79 11.77
N LEU A 126 3.94 -0.37 11.20
CA LEU A 126 4.75 -1.59 11.29
C LEU A 126 6.15 -1.40 10.68
N GLU A 127 6.22 -0.79 9.50
CA GLU A 127 7.48 -0.54 8.80
C GLU A 127 8.35 0.50 9.51
N THR A 128 7.76 1.59 9.99
CA THR A 128 8.48 2.60 10.79
C THR A 128 9.04 1.99 12.06
N LEU A 129 8.26 1.19 12.79
CA LEU A 129 8.74 0.50 13.99
C LEU A 129 9.90 -0.43 13.64
N ALA A 130 9.77 -1.25 12.60
CA ALA A 130 10.82 -2.18 12.19
C ALA A 130 12.11 -1.49 11.72
N ALA A 131 11.99 -0.29 11.12
CA ALA A 131 13.10 0.53 10.68
C ALA A 131 13.85 1.19 11.85
N VAL A 132 13.13 1.71 12.85
CA VAL A 132 13.70 2.48 13.97
C VAL A 132 14.17 1.59 15.11
N TYR A 133 13.61 0.38 15.26
CA TYR A 133 13.97 -0.51 16.36
C TYR A 133 15.49 -0.78 16.39
N ARG A 134 16.12 -0.54 17.54
CA ARG A 134 17.59 -0.42 17.65
C ARG A 134 18.33 -1.71 18.00
N HIS A 135 17.62 -2.79 18.27
CA HIS A 135 18.20 -4.10 18.58
C HIS A 135 17.74 -5.17 17.59
#